data_AF-A0A5N7MVF5-F1
#
_entry.id   AF-A0A5N7MVF5-F1
#
_cell.length_a   1.000
_cell.length_b   1.000
_cell.length_c   1.000
_cell.angle_alpha   90.00
_cell.angle_beta   90.00
_cell.angle_gamma   90.00
#
_symmetry.space_group_name_H-M   'P 1'
#
loop_
_entity.id
_entity.type
_entity.pdbx_description
1 polymer ?
#
loop_
_entity_poly.entity_id
_entity_poly.type
_entity_poly.pdbx_seq_one_letter_code
_entity_poly.pdbx_strand_id
1 'polypeptide(L)'
;MVSAWDRLSQSEQEEGPSAYLKQEFRLLADYLESNKHRIETACFGVSVVGGDLNDEPYFRERFLNTMDPLTWGSVWHELEGMPRESHDLALPVAWALDAVGPPGK
;
A
#
# COMPACT_ATOMS: atom_id res chain seq x y z
N MET A 1 6.42 -1.76 -3.55
CA MET A 1 5.03 -1.25 -3.51
C MET A 1 4.24 -2.01 -4.55
N VAL A 2 3.02 -2.41 -4.20
CA VAL A 2 2.03 -2.98 -5.12
C VAL A 2 0.98 -1.92 -5.38
N SER A 3 0.81 -1.48 -6.62
CA SER A 3 -0.15 -0.45 -7.00
C SER A 3 -1.50 -1.05 -7.36
N ALA A 4 -2.56 -0.22 -7.33
CA ALA A 4 -3.94 -0.61 -7.63
C ALA A 4 -4.46 -1.71 -6.67
N TRP A 5 -4.15 -1.53 -5.38
CA TRP A 5 -4.51 -2.47 -4.32
C TRP A 5 -6.02 -2.66 -4.16
N ASP A 6 -6.79 -1.64 -4.55
CA ASP A 6 -8.25 -1.60 -4.54
C ASP A 6 -8.88 -2.59 -5.54
N ARG A 7 -8.08 -3.15 -6.47
CA ARG A 7 -8.55 -4.19 -7.41
C ARG A 7 -8.64 -5.58 -6.78
N LEU A 8 -8.00 -5.80 -5.64
CA LEU A 8 -8.06 -7.07 -4.93
C LEU A 8 -9.39 -7.21 -4.18
N SER A 9 -9.84 -8.44 -3.95
CA SER A 9 -10.98 -8.67 -3.07
C SER A 9 -10.69 -8.18 -1.65
N GLN A 10 -11.74 -7.84 -0.89
CA GLN A 10 -11.58 -7.37 0.47
C GLN A 10 -10.77 -8.36 1.34
N SER A 11 -11.01 -9.67 1.18
CA SER A 11 -10.24 -10.70 1.88
C SER A 11 -8.75 -10.68 1.53
N GLU A 12 -8.40 -10.50 0.25
CA GLU A 12 -7.00 -10.41 -0.18
C GLU A 12 -6.33 -9.13 0.33
N GLN A 13 -7.06 -8.01 0.42
CA GLN A 13 -6.55 -6.78 1.02
C GLN A 13 -6.27 -6.97 2.52
N GLU A 14 -7.20 -7.61 3.24
CA GLU A 14 -7.09 -7.89 4.68
C GLU A 14 -5.97 -8.87 5.03
N GLU A 15 -5.61 -9.79 4.13
CA GLU A 15 -4.44 -10.67 4.28
C GLU A 15 -3.11 -9.91 4.20
N GLY A 16 -3.12 -8.74 3.56
CA GLY A 16 -2.01 -7.79 3.56
C GLY A 16 -0.98 -7.96 2.43
N PRO A 17 -0.15 -6.92 2.24
CA PRO A 17 0.76 -6.82 1.11
C PRO A 17 1.87 -7.88 1.09
N SER A 18 2.31 -8.39 2.25
CA SER A 18 3.30 -9.48 2.28
C SER A 18 2.71 -10.82 1.88
N ALA A 19 1.45 -11.10 2.21
CA ALA A 19 0.76 -12.33 1.80
C ALA A 19 0.61 -12.38 0.28
N TYR A 20 0.13 -11.29 -0.31
CA TYR A 20 0.03 -11.14 -1.76
C TYR A 20 1.38 -11.32 -2.46
N LEU A 21 2.45 -10.72 -1.93
CA LEU A 21 3.79 -10.86 -2.52
C LEU A 21 4.28 -12.32 -2.51
N LYS A 22 4.00 -13.06 -1.43
CA LYS A 22 4.35 -14.49 -1.33
C LYS A 22 3.57 -15.36 -2.31
N GLN A 23 2.29 -15.03 -2.52
CA GLN A 23 1.41 -15.77 -3.42
C GLN A 23 1.75 -15.50 -4.90
N GLU A 24 1.80 -14.23 -5.29
CA GLU A 24 1.89 -13.83 -6.71
C GLU A 24 3.33 -13.66 -7.19
N PHE A 25 4.27 -13.36 -6.28
CA PHE A 25 5.68 -13.07 -6.61
C PHE A 25 6.65 -13.86 -5.74
N ARG A 26 6.43 -15.17 -5.63
CA ARG A 26 7.17 -16.06 -4.70
C ARG A 26 8.70 -15.89 -4.76
N LEU A 27 9.30 -15.84 -5.95
CA LEU A 27 10.77 -15.68 -6.07
C LEU A 27 11.28 -14.34 -5.53
N LEU A 28 10.51 -13.27 -5.68
CA LEU A 28 10.85 -11.98 -5.11
C LEU A 28 10.70 -12.02 -3.58
N ALA A 29 9.62 -12.61 -3.07
CA ALA A 29 9.42 -12.79 -1.63
C ALA A 29 10.57 -13.60 -0.99
N ASP A 30 10.95 -14.71 -1.61
CA ASP A 30 12.07 -15.56 -1.17
C ASP A 30 13.40 -14.81 -1.18
N TYR A 31 13.63 -13.98 -2.21
CA TYR A 31 14.83 -13.14 -2.31
C TYR A 31 14.90 -12.10 -1.19
N LEU A 32 13.80 -11.37 -0.93
CA LEU A 32 13.76 -10.35 0.11
C LEU A 32 13.95 -10.97 1.50
N GLU A 33 13.26 -12.08 1.79
CA GLU A 33 13.39 -12.79 3.07
C GLU A 33 14.81 -13.30 3.31
N SER A 34 15.44 -13.89 2.28
CA SER A 34 16.81 -14.39 2.36
C SER A 34 17.85 -13.27 2.59
N ASN A 35 17.53 -12.04 2.18
CA ASN A 35 18.42 -10.88 2.26
C ASN A 35 18.02 -9.85 3.33
N LYS A 36 17.10 -10.17 4.24
CA LYS A 36 16.63 -9.24 5.30
C LYS A 36 17.72 -8.70 6.23
N HIS A 37 18.86 -9.38 6.33
CA HIS A 37 20.02 -8.95 7.10
C HIS A 37 20.89 -7.92 6.36
N ARG A 38 20.62 -7.68 5.07
CA ARG A 38 21.37 -6.77 4.19
C ARG A 38 20.52 -5.61 3.69
N ILE A 39 19.22 -5.83 3.55
CA ILE A 39 18.28 -4.87 2.99
C ILE A 39 17.08 -4.80 3.92
N GLU A 40 16.84 -3.61 4.45
CA GLU A 40 15.61 -3.32 5.16
C GLU A 40 14.50 -3.08 4.14
N THR A 41 13.37 -3.78 4.29
CA THR A 41 12.28 -3.78 3.31
C THR A 41 10.95 -3.74 4.02
N ALA A 42 10.01 -2.96 3.48
CA ALA A 42 8.60 -3.01 3.84
C ALA A 42 7.74 -3.14 2.57
N CYS A 43 6.67 -3.93 2.67
CA CYS A 43 5.71 -4.09 1.59
C CYS A 43 4.50 -3.18 1.85
N PHE A 44 4.08 -2.47 0.80
CA PHE A 44 2.94 -1.55 0.84
C PHE A 44 2.03 -1.86 -0.35
N GLY A 45 0.74 -2.05 -0.08
CA GLY A 45 -0.32 -2.01 -1.08
C GLY A 45 -0.83 -0.58 -1.19
N VAL A 46 -0.92 -0.01 -2.39
CA VAL A 46 -1.28 1.39 -2.58
C VAL A 46 -2.35 1.57 -3.65
N SER A 47 -3.34 2.39 -3.33
CA SER A 47 -4.38 2.86 -4.24
C SER A 47 -4.46 4.37 -4.14
N VAL A 48 -4.29 5.07 -5.25
CA VAL A 48 -4.35 6.55 -5.30
C VAL A 48 -5.76 7.01 -5.65
N VAL A 49 -6.44 6.26 -6.52
CA VAL A 49 -7.82 6.51 -6.94
C VAL A 49 -8.52 5.17 -6.99
N GLY A 50 -9.55 4.97 -6.17
CA GLY A 50 -10.41 3.79 -6.26
C GLY A 50 -11.33 3.91 -7.49
N GLY A 51 -11.02 3.19 -8.57
CA GLY A 51 -11.82 3.17 -9.80
C GLY A 51 -11.13 3.70 -11.06
N ASP A 52 -11.86 3.71 -12.18
CA ASP A 52 -11.38 4.19 -13.48
C ASP A 52 -11.81 5.64 -13.74
N LEU A 53 -10.83 6.54 -13.85
CA LEU A 53 -11.06 7.96 -14.18
C LEU A 53 -11.55 8.20 -15.61
N ASN A 54 -11.47 7.18 -16.49
CA ASN A 54 -11.83 7.29 -17.90
C ASN A 54 -13.26 6.83 -18.20
N ASP A 55 -13.84 5.96 -17.36
CA ASP A 55 -15.15 5.34 -17.64
C ASP A 55 -16.35 6.15 -17.14
N GLU A 56 -16.16 7.09 -16.22
CA GLU A 56 -17.25 7.89 -15.66
C GLU A 56 -16.97 9.40 -15.64
N PRO A 57 -17.56 10.19 -16.57
CA PRO A 57 -17.47 11.65 -16.57
C PRO A 57 -17.89 12.27 -15.24
N TYR A 58 -18.88 11.66 -14.57
CA TYR A 58 -19.36 12.06 -13.25
C TYR A 58 -18.33 11.76 -12.15
N PHE A 59 -17.60 10.65 -12.24
CA PHE A 59 -16.55 10.30 -11.29
C PHE A 59 -15.36 11.27 -11.37
N ARG A 60 -14.92 11.62 -12.57
CA ARG A 60 -13.84 12.61 -12.77
C ARG A 60 -14.22 13.99 -12.21
N GLU A 61 -15.45 14.45 -12.47
CA GLU A 61 -15.92 15.74 -11.95
C GLU A 61 -16.03 15.72 -10.42
N ARG A 62 -16.53 14.62 -9.85
CA ARG A 62 -16.61 14.44 -8.39
C ARG A 62 -15.22 14.38 -7.74
N PHE A 63 -14.27 13.70 -8.38
CA PHE A 63 -12.86 13.61 -7.98
C PHE A 63 -12.19 14.98 -7.95
N LEU A 64 -12.39 15.80 -8.99
CA LEU A 64 -11.73 17.10 -9.08
C LEU A 64 -12.35 18.17 -8.17
N ASN A 65 -13.65 18.11 -7.89
CA ASN A 65 -14.38 19.24 -7.29
C ASN A 65 -14.93 19.00 -5.88
N THR A 66 -15.06 17.75 -5.44
CA THR A 66 -15.80 17.42 -4.20
C THR A 66 -15.11 16.45 -3.27
N MET A 67 -14.04 15.79 -3.72
CA MET A 67 -13.34 14.80 -2.91
C MET A 67 -12.16 15.43 -2.18
N ASP A 68 -12.06 15.16 -0.88
CA ASP A 68 -10.86 15.48 -0.11
C ASP A 68 -9.73 14.52 -0.55
N PRO A 69 -8.64 15.03 -1.15
CA PRO A 69 -7.51 14.21 -1.58
C PRO A 69 -6.89 13.37 -0.46
N LEU A 70 -7.08 13.78 0.80
CA LEU A 70 -6.57 13.09 1.98
C LEU A 70 -7.38 11.83 2.37
N THR A 71 -8.53 11.59 1.74
CA THR A 71 -9.46 10.51 2.15
C THR A 71 -9.66 9.42 1.11
N TRP A 72 -9.13 9.60 -0.10
CA TRP A 72 -9.40 8.72 -1.25
C TRP A 72 -8.29 7.71 -1.54
N GLY A 73 -7.07 8.07 -1.15
CA GLY A 73 -5.95 7.16 -1.19
C GLY A 73 -5.98 6.18 -0.02
N SER A 74 -5.51 4.97 -0.26
CA SER A 74 -5.23 4.02 0.80
C SER A 74 -3.85 3.40 0.62
N VAL A 75 -3.20 3.17 1.76
CA VAL A 75 -1.96 2.45 1.91
C VAL A 75 -2.20 1.31 2.88
N TRP A 76 -2.10 0.08 2.41
CA TRP A 76 -2.06 -1.12 3.23
C TRP A 76 -0.61 -1.44 3.59
N HIS A 77 -0.35 -1.70 4.87
CA HIS A 77 0.99 -1.95 5.38
C HIS A 77 0.98 -2.90 6.59
N GLU A 78 2.15 -3.45 6.93
CA GLU A 78 2.35 -4.37 8.06
C GLU A 78 3.47 -3.91 8.99
N LEU A 79 3.67 -2.59 9.12
CA LEU A 79 4.78 -2.00 9.90
C LEU A 79 4.74 -2.38 11.40
N GLU A 80 3.55 -2.67 11.93
CA GLU A 80 3.35 -3.16 13.31
C GLU A 80 3.06 -4.67 13.37
N GLY A 81 3.37 -5.42 12.30
CA GLY A 81 3.24 -6.87 12.23
C GLY A 81 1.83 -7.40 11.91
N MET A 82 0.83 -6.53 11.74
CA MET A 82 -0.50 -6.89 11.24
C MET A 82 -0.90 -5.97 10.08
N PRO A 83 -1.65 -6.47 9.09
CA PRO A 83 -2.19 -5.63 8.02
C PRO A 83 -3.03 -4.49 8.58
N ARG A 84 -2.74 -3.28 8.12
CA ARG A 84 -3.48 -2.06 8.46
C ARG A 84 -3.63 -1.18 7.24
N GLU A 85 -4.78 -0.53 7.16
CA GLU A 85 -5.02 0.56 6.21
C GLU A 85 -4.63 1.90 6.85
N SER A 86 -3.99 2.75 6.05
CA SER A 86 -3.70 4.14 6.33
C SER A 86 -4.15 5.00 5.15
N HIS A 87 -4.65 6.20 5.43
CA HIS A 87 -4.93 7.20 4.39
C HIS A 87 -3.74 8.12 4.11
N ASP A 88 -2.62 7.92 4.81
CA ASP A 88 -1.37 8.64 4.53
C ASP A 88 -0.66 8.01 3.32
N LEU A 89 -0.91 8.57 2.14
CA LEU A 89 -0.24 8.19 0.90
C LEU A 89 1.29 8.42 0.94
N ALA A 90 1.78 9.28 1.84
CA ALA A 90 3.20 9.51 2.02
C ALA A 90 3.87 8.48 2.93
N LEU A 91 3.12 7.60 3.59
CA LEU A 91 3.65 6.59 4.51
C LEU A 91 4.81 5.76 3.93
N PRO A 92 4.77 5.26 2.67
CA PRO A 92 5.89 4.51 2.10
C PRO A 92 7.16 5.34 1.95
N VAL A 93 7.01 6.63 1.61
CA VAL A 93 8.13 7.58 1.49
C VAL A 93 8.69 7.90 2.87
N ALA A 94 7.79 8.16 3.83
CA ALA A 94 8.18 8.48 5.19
C ALA A 94 8.89 7.30 5.87
N TRP A 95 8.45 6.06 5.62
CA TRP A 95 9.18 4.84 6.03
C TRP A 95 10.58 4.77 5.40
N ALA A 96 10.69 5.00 4.09
CA ALA A 96 11.98 4.94 3.39
C ALA A 96 12.97 6.03 3.84
N LEU A 97 12.45 7.15 4.35
CA LEU A 97 13.24 8.25 4.92
C LEU A 97 13.48 8.12 6.43
N ASP A 98 13.06 7.03 7.06
CA ASP A 98 13.15 6.80 8.50
C ASP A 98 12.41 7.85 9.35
N ALA A 99 11.37 8.46 8.77
CA ALA A 99 10.51 9.46 9.43
C ALA A 99 9.35 8.82 10.21
N VAL A 100 9.18 7.49 10.13
CA VAL A 100 8.07 6.72 10.74
C VAL A 100 8.60 5.51 11.52
N GLY A 101 9.89 5.51 11.90
CA GLY A 101 10.52 4.39 12.59
C GLY A 101 9.84 4.03 13.93
N PRO A 102 9.91 2.75 14.37
CA PRO A 102 9.35 2.31 15.65
C PRO A 102 10.06 3.01 16.84
N PRO A 103 9.46 3.04 18.05
CA PRO A 103 10.12 3.59 19.22
C PRO A 103 11.31 2.70 19.61
N GLY A 104 12.52 3.08 19.21
CA GLY A 104 13.76 2.45 19.67
C GLY A 104 14.84 2.38 18.60
N LYS A 105 15.66 3.42 18.53
CA LYS A 105 17.08 3.29 18.24
C LYS A 105 17.83 3.19 19.56
#